data_AF-A0ABD0R7U2-F1
#
_entry.id   AF-A0ABD0R7U2-F1
#
_cell.length_a   1.000
_cell.length_b   1.000
_cell.length_c   1.000
_cell.angle_alpha   90.00
_cell.angle_beta   90.00
_cell.angle_gamma   90.00
#
_symmetry.space_group_name_H-M   'P 1'
#
loop_
_entity.id
_entity.type
_entity.pdbx_description
1 polymer ?
#
loop_
_entity_poly.entity_id
_entity_poly.type
_entity_poly.pdbx_seq_one_letter_code
_entity_poly.pdbx_strand_id
1 'polypeptide(L)'
;GKKFTDFDEVRQEIEAETDRVTGQNKGISPVPINLRVYSPNVLNLTLVDLPGMTKVPVGDQPADIEHQIRDMLMQFVTKDNCLLLAVSPANSDLANSDALKIAKEVDPQ
;
A
#
# COMPACT_ATOMS: atom_id res chain seq x y z
N GLY A 1 -18.40 8.47 -11.63
CA GLY A 1 -17.09 7.81 -11.69
C GLY A 1 -16.70 7.62 -13.14
N LYS A 2 -15.44 7.93 -13.48
CA LYS A 2 -14.86 7.69 -14.80
C LYS A 2 -14.70 6.17 -14.97
N LYS A 3 -14.99 5.65 -16.17
CA LYS A 3 -14.81 4.23 -16.50
C LYS A 3 -13.65 4.14 -17.48
N PHE A 4 -12.74 3.23 -17.23
CA PHE A 4 -11.59 2.98 -18.07
C PHE A 4 -11.72 1.60 -18.68
N THR A 5 -11.30 1.47 -19.94
CA THR A 5 -11.20 0.18 -20.64
C THR A 5 -9.76 -0.20 -20.94
N ASP A 6 -8.83 0.73 -20.75
CA ASP A 6 -7.39 0.56 -20.91
C ASP A 6 -6.69 0.61 -19.54
N PHE A 7 -5.83 -0.38 -19.27
CA PHE A 7 -5.06 -0.43 -18.03
C PHE A 7 -3.94 0.63 -17.97
N ASP A 8 -3.43 1.07 -19.12
CA ASP A 8 -2.44 2.16 -19.14
C ASP A 8 -3.08 3.48 -18.70
N GLU A 9 -4.35 3.73 -19.09
CA GLU A 9 -5.11 4.89 -18.60
C GLU A 9 -5.43 4.78 -17.10
N VAL A 10 -5.74 3.58 -16.61
CA VAL A 10 -5.96 3.34 -15.16
C VAL A 10 -4.69 3.68 -14.37
N ARG A 11 -3.52 3.22 -14.82
CA ARG A 11 -2.25 3.54 -14.15
C ARG A 11 -2.00 5.05 -14.10
N GLN A 12 -2.15 5.73 -15.24
CA GLN A 12 -1.95 7.18 -15.33
C GLN A 12 -2.92 7.95 -14.43
N GLU A 13 -4.19 7.53 -14.35
CA GLU A 13 -5.16 8.17 -13.46
C GLU A 13 -4.81 7.94 -11.98
N ILE A 14 -4.34 6.75 -11.59
CA ILE A 14 -3.91 6.47 -10.21
C ILE A 14 -2.73 7.37 -9.83
N GLU A 15 -1.74 7.50 -10.71
CA GLU A 15 -0.59 8.38 -10.49
C GLU A 15 -1.03 9.85 -10.36
N ALA A 16 -1.87 10.33 -11.29
CA ALA A 16 -2.37 11.70 -11.27
C ALA A 16 -3.24 11.99 -10.03
N GLU A 17 -4.06 11.05 -9.58
CA GLU A 17 -4.88 11.19 -8.38
C GLU A 17 -4.03 11.19 -7.12
N THR A 18 -2.99 10.34 -7.08
CA THR A 18 -2.02 10.32 -5.97
C THR A 18 -1.34 11.68 -5.87
N ASP A 19 -0.74 12.17 -6.96
CA ASP A 19 -0.05 13.47 -7.00
C ASP A 19 -0.98 14.65 -6.65
N ARG A 20 -2.26 14.58 -7.04
CA ARG A 20 -3.26 15.61 -6.72
C ARG A 20 -3.51 15.72 -5.21
N VAL A 21 -3.42 14.60 -4.48
CA VAL A 21 -3.71 14.55 -3.03
C VAL A 21 -2.44 14.72 -2.21
N THR A 22 -1.33 14.11 -2.60
CA THR A 22 -0.09 14.08 -1.83
C THR A 22 0.94 15.13 -2.26
N GLY A 23 0.76 15.74 -3.42
CA GLY A 23 1.77 16.59 -4.06
C GLY A 23 2.92 15.78 -4.67
N GLN A 24 3.82 16.47 -5.38
CA GLN A 24 4.89 15.82 -6.16
C GLN A 24 6.15 15.45 -5.34
N ASN A 25 6.18 15.77 -4.04
CA ASN A 25 7.41 15.69 -3.23
C ASN A 25 7.37 14.58 -2.17
N LYS A 26 6.98 13.37 -2.59
CA LYS A 26 6.96 12.13 -1.78
C LYS A 26 6.04 12.15 -0.57
N GLY A 27 5.02 13.01 -0.57
CA GLY A 27 3.96 13.00 0.43
C GLY A 27 3.20 11.67 0.43
N ILE A 28 2.59 11.34 1.57
CA ILE A 28 1.67 10.21 1.70
C ILE A 28 0.28 10.73 2.07
N SER A 29 -0.75 9.93 1.79
CA SER A 29 -2.11 10.22 2.20
C SER A 29 -2.79 8.96 2.73
N PRO A 30 -3.53 9.05 3.85
CA PRO A 30 -4.34 7.95 4.36
C PRO A 30 -5.64 7.74 3.57
N VAL A 31 -5.94 8.59 2.59
CA VAL A 31 -7.16 8.49 1.78
C VAL A 31 -6.97 7.43 0.69
N PRO A 32 -7.73 6.31 0.70
CA PRO A 32 -7.53 5.24 -0.27
C PRO A 32 -8.17 5.54 -1.62
N ILE A 33 -7.51 5.12 -2.70
CA ILE A 33 -8.08 5.10 -4.05
C ILE A 33 -8.87 3.80 -4.23
N ASN A 34 -10.18 3.90 -4.43
CA ASN A 34 -11.05 2.74 -4.60
C ASN A 34 -11.22 2.40 -6.09
N LEU A 35 -10.55 1.34 -6.54
CA LEU A 35 -10.65 0.82 -7.91
C LEU A 35 -11.54 -0.43 -7.96
N ARG A 36 -12.46 -0.48 -8.94
CA ARG A 36 -13.26 -1.68 -9.23
C ARG A 36 -12.98 -2.14 -10.65
N VAL A 37 -12.35 -3.29 -10.79
CA VAL A 37 -12.02 -3.90 -12.08
C VAL A 37 -13.07 -4.96 -12.40
N TYR A 38 -13.65 -4.88 -13.60
CA TYR A 38 -14.64 -5.83 -14.08
C TYR A 38 -14.05 -6.66 -15.22
N SER A 39 -14.03 -7.98 -15.06
CA SER A 39 -13.59 -8.90 -16.11
C SER A 39 -14.34 -10.23 -15.97
N PRO A 40 -14.75 -10.87 -17.08
CA PRO A 40 -15.36 -12.19 -17.03
C PRO A 40 -14.36 -13.31 -16.68
N ASN A 41 -13.06 -13.01 -16.70
CA ASN A 41 -11.98 -13.99 -16.57
C ASN A 41 -11.25 -13.95 -15.22
N VAL A 42 -11.80 -13.23 -14.23
CA VAL A 42 -11.16 -13.06 -12.90
C VAL A 42 -12.08 -13.52 -11.78
N LEU A 43 -11.47 -13.90 -10.66
CA LEU A 43 -12.20 -14.18 -9.43
C LEU A 43 -12.58 -12.89 -8.72
N ASN A 44 -13.64 -12.94 -7.91
CA ASN A 44 -14.00 -11.86 -7.00
C ASN A 44 -12.98 -11.79 -5.87
N LEU A 45 -11.97 -10.94 -6.02
CA LEU A 45 -10.90 -10.72 -5.05
C LEU A 45 -10.84 -9.24 -4.68
N THR A 46 -10.50 -8.97 -3.43
CA THR A 46 -10.11 -7.62 -2.97
C THR A 46 -8.61 -7.62 -2.79
N LEU A 47 -7.91 -6.85 -3.60
CA LEU A 47 -6.48 -6.60 -3.44
C LEU A 47 -6.33 -5.21 -2.82
N VAL A 48 -5.46 -5.11 -1.82
CA VAL A 48 -5.10 -3.85 -1.18
C VAL A 48 -3.61 -3.65 -1.40
N ASP A 49 -3.28 -2.60 -2.14
CA ASP A 49 -1.90 -2.12 -2.25
C ASP A 49 -1.66 -1.07 -1.17
N LEU A 50 -0.53 -1.18 -0.49
CA LEU A 50 -0.23 -0.39 0.70
C LEU A 50 1.15 0.26 0.56
N PRO A 51 1.35 1.47 1.10
CA PRO A 51 2.65 2.14 1.05
C PRO A 51 3.72 1.32 1.78
N GLY A 52 4.92 1.28 1.19
CA GLY A 52 6.07 0.61 1.78
C GLY A 52 6.54 1.29 3.07
N MET A 53 6.94 0.48 4.06
CA MET A 53 7.52 0.99 5.31
C MET A 53 8.79 1.80 5.03
N THR A 54 8.91 2.97 5.66
CA THR A 54 10.11 3.82 5.59
C THR A 54 10.50 4.26 7.00
N LYS A 55 11.80 4.22 7.32
CA LYS A 55 12.35 4.64 8.63
C LYS A 55 12.92 6.04 8.64
N VAL A 56 13.21 6.59 7.46
CA VAL A 56 13.84 7.90 7.30
C VAL A 56 12.96 8.75 6.40
N PRO A 57 12.41 9.87 6.90
CA PRO A 57 11.59 10.76 6.10
C PRO A 57 12.43 11.38 4.98
N VAL A 58 11.82 11.52 3.81
CA VAL A 58 12.42 12.16 2.63
C VAL A 58 11.45 13.16 1.99
N GLY A 59 11.97 14.24 1.42
CA GLY A 59 11.12 15.28 0.81
C GLY A 59 10.25 15.96 1.85
N ASP A 60 8.94 16.04 1.58
CA ASP A 60 7.96 16.69 2.47
C ASP A 60 7.31 15.73 3.48
N GLN A 61 7.91 14.55 3.68
CA GLN A 61 7.42 13.58 4.66
C GLN A 61 7.62 14.09 6.10
N PRO A 62 6.60 13.95 6.97
CA PRO A 62 6.73 14.36 8.35
C PRO A 62 7.65 13.41 9.13
N ALA A 63 8.17 13.86 10.27
CA ALA A 63 9.13 13.09 11.07
C ALA A 63 8.55 11.76 11.61
N ASP A 64 7.23 11.67 11.74
CA ASP A 64 6.46 10.52 12.20
C ASP A 64 5.93 9.64 11.05
N ILE A 65 6.48 9.78 9.83
CA ILE A 65 6.06 9.03 8.63
C ILE A 65 5.96 7.52 8.86
N GLU A 66 6.91 6.94 9.60
CA GLU A 66 6.93 5.51 9.92
C GLU A 66 5.67 5.09 10.68
N HIS A 67 5.26 5.91 11.66
CA HIS A 67 4.09 5.65 12.47
C HIS A 67 2.80 5.78 11.65
N GLN A 68 2.71 6.82 10.83
CA GLN A 68 1.55 7.02 9.95
C GLN A 68 1.37 5.87 8.95
N ILE A 69 2.46 5.41 8.33
CA ILE A 69 2.42 4.26 7.42
C ILE A 69 1.98 3.01 8.18
N ARG A 70 2.57 2.75 9.34
CA ARG A 70 2.18 1.60 10.17
C ARG A 70 0.70 1.62 10.53
N ASP A 71 0.17 2.76 10.95
CA ASP A 71 -1.24 2.91 11.32
C ASP A 71 -2.17 2.69 10.12
N MET A 72 -1.77 3.14 8.92
CA MET A 72 -2.50 2.83 7.69
C MET A 72 -2.49 1.33 7.40
N LEU A 73 -1.34 0.66 7.48
CA LEU A 73 -1.23 -0.78 7.25
C LEU A 73 -2.16 -1.56 8.18
N MET A 74 -2.12 -1.25 9.49
CA MET A 74 -2.87 -1.95 10.53
C MET A 74 -4.39 -1.91 10.31
N GLN A 75 -4.94 -0.88 9.66
CA GLN A 75 -6.36 -0.81 9.30
C GLN A 75 -6.79 -1.90 8.29
N PHE A 76 -5.85 -2.42 7.49
CA PHE A 76 -6.13 -3.42 6.47
C PHE A 76 -5.66 -4.82 6.87
N VAL A 77 -4.51 -4.94 7.52
CA VAL A 77 -3.88 -6.24 7.84
C VAL A 77 -4.48 -6.93 9.08
N THR A 78 -5.21 -6.21 9.93
CA THR A 78 -5.83 -6.79 11.15
C THR A 78 -7.15 -7.53 10.89
N LYS A 79 -7.57 -7.66 9.63
CA LYS A 79 -8.82 -8.35 9.28
C LYS A 79 -8.59 -9.86 9.26
N ASP A 80 -9.46 -10.62 9.93
CA ASP A 80 -9.34 -12.09 10.09
C ASP A 80 -9.18 -12.88 8.78
N ASN A 81 -9.74 -12.39 7.66
CA ASN A 81 -9.63 -13.00 6.34
C ASN A 81 -8.71 -12.19 5.40
N CYS A 82 -7.50 -11.88 5.86
CA CYS A 82 -6.47 -11.20 5.07
C CYS A 82 -5.31 -12.16 4.77
N LEU A 83 -4.94 -12.30 3.49
CA LEU A 83 -3.71 -13.00 3.12
C LEU A 83 -2.56 -11.99 3.04
N LEU A 84 -1.56 -12.14 3.90
CA LEU A 84 -0.40 -11.25 3.96
C LEU A 84 0.74 -11.76 3.09
N LEU A 85 1.16 -10.96 2.13
CA LEU A 85 2.33 -11.22 1.30
C LEU A 85 3.51 -10.41 1.83
N ALA A 86 4.28 -10.99 2.76
CA ALA A 86 5.44 -10.33 3.37
C ALA A 86 6.65 -10.30 2.41
N VAL A 87 6.67 -9.34 1.48
CA VAL A 87 7.74 -9.19 0.50
C VAL A 87 8.97 -8.54 1.15
N SER A 88 10.11 -9.24 1.09
CA SER A 88 11.40 -8.74 1.59
C SER A 88 12.46 -8.85 0.48
N PRO A 89 13.28 -7.82 0.25
CA PRO A 89 14.30 -7.89 -0.78
C PRO A 89 15.45 -8.80 -0.32
N ALA A 90 16.00 -9.59 -1.25
CA ALA A 90 17.01 -10.60 -0.94
C ALA A 90 18.38 -10.04 -0.54
N ASN A 91 18.64 -8.75 -0.79
CA ASN A 91 19.88 -8.07 -0.42
C ASN A 91 19.87 -7.49 1.00
N SER A 92 18.74 -7.58 1.71
CA SER A 92 18.58 -7.13 3.10
C SER A 92 18.50 -8.33 4.03
N ASP A 93 19.00 -8.16 5.26
CA ASP A 93 18.84 -9.17 6.30
C ASP A 93 17.36 -9.38 6.63
N LEU A 94 16.93 -10.63 6.58
CA LEU A 94 15.56 -11.04 6.87
C LEU A 94 15.15 -10.70 8.31
N ALA A 95 16.11 -10.72 9.24
CA ALA A 95 15.88 -10.35 10.63
C ALA A 95 15.49 -8.87 10.81
N ASN A 96 15.84 -8.01 9.85
CA ASN A 96 15.53 -6.58 9.84
C ASN A 96 14.32 -6.25 8.95
N SER A 97 13.59 -7.24 8.43
CA SER A 97 12.43 -7.03 7.57
C SER A 97 11.24 -6.49 8.36
N ASP A 98 10.84 -5.27 8.05
CA ASP A 98 9.64 -4.65 8.63
C ASP A 98 8.36 -5.37 8.19
N ALA A 99 8.33 -5.90 6.96
CA ALA A 99 7.21 -6.69 6.44
C ALA A 99 6.98 -7.97 7.27
N LEU A 100 8.04 -8.70 7.61
CA LEU A 100 7.94 -9.88 8.47
C LEU A 100 7.62 -9.54 9.91
N LYS A 101 8.12 -8.41 10.41
CA LYS A 101 7.80 -7.95 11.77
C LYS A 101 6.30 -7.69 11.90
N ILE A 102 5.71 -6.94 10.96
CA ILE A 102 4.26 -6.67 10.95
C ILE A 102 3.48 -7.97 10.76
N ALA A 103 3.88 -8.84 9.83
CA ALA A 103 3.21 -10.12 9.60
C ALA A 103 3.15 -10.96 10.88
N LYS A 104 4.26 -11.08 11.63
CA LYS A 104 4.29 -11.82 12.91
C LYS A 104 3.44 -11.19 14.02
N GLU A 105 3.23 -9.87 13.98
CA GLU A 105 2.39 -9.18 14.97
C GLU A 105 0.90 -9.45 14.76
N VAL A 106 0.46 -9.62 13.51
CA VAL A 106 -0.96 -9.81 13.16
C VAL A 106 -1.34 -11.24 12.82
N ASP A 107 -0.38 -12.04 12.36
CA ASP A 107 -0.50 -13.45 12.01
C ASP A 107 0.68 -14.24 12.60
N PRO A 108 0.65 -14.58 13.91
CA PRO A 108 1.75 -15.25 14.59
C PRO A 108 1.86 -16.76 14.30
N GLN A 109 0.90 -17.34 13.58
CA GLN A 109 0.84 -18.78 13.28
C GLN A 109 1.62 -19.13 12.01
#